data_AF-A0A0F3RFF1-F1
#
_entry.id   AF-A0A0F3RFF1-F1
#
_cell.length_a   1.000
_cell.length_b   1.000
_cell.length_c   1.000
_cell.angle_alpha   90.00
_cell.angle_beta   90.00
_cell.angle_gamma   90.00
#
_symmetry.space_group_name_H-M   'P 1'
#
loop_
_entity.id
_entity.type
_entity.pdbx_description
1 polymer ?
#
loop_
_entity_poly.entity_id
_entity_poly.type
_entity_poly.pdbx_seq_one_letter_code
_entity_poly.pdbx_strand_id
1 'polypeptide(L)'
;MLEVINLNDAEREEYENRLEWFRIETSAFNKMKEAGRAEGEARRNIEIAKEMLIDKEPLETIIKYTKLSKEEIEKLKAEIDKAEK
;
A
#
# COMPACT_ATOMS: atom_id res chain seq x y z
N MET A 1 -34.84 -4.62 -8.57
CA MET A 1 -35.27 -3.73 -7.46
C MET A 1 -35.24 -2.26 -7.89
N LEU A 2 -35.84 -1.93 -9.06
CA LEU A 2 -36.02 -0.56 -9.57
C LEU A 2 -37.47 -0.30 -10.03
N GLU A 3 -38.30 -1.34 -10.11
CA GLU A 3 -39.73 -1.24 -10.47
C GLU A 3 -40.59 -0.52 -9.41
N VAL A 4 -40.02 -0.18 -8.25
CA VAL A 4 -40.75 0.46 -7.13
C VAL A 4 -40.61 1.99 -7.14
N ILE A 5 -39.70 2.56 -7.95
CA ILE A 5 -39.51 4.01 -8.06
C ILE A 5 -40.06 4.45 -9.42
N ASN A 6 -41.09 5.30 -9.43
CA ASN A 6 -41.70 5.88 -10.64
C ASN A 6 -40.79 6.95 -11.28
N LEU A 7 -39.56 6.57 -11.67
CA LEU A 7 -38.69 7.41 -12.48
C LEU A 7 -39.04 7.22 -13.96
N ASN A 8 -39.01 8.30 -14.73
CA ASN A 8 -39.01 8.20 -16.18
C ASN A 8 -37.66 7.66 -16.70
N ASP A 9 -37.58 7.31 -17.98
CA ASP A 9 -36.39 6.66 -18.54
C ASP A 9 -35.12 7.52 -18.42
N ALA A 10 -35.24 8.84 -18.59
CA ALA A 10 -34.11 9.76 -18.45
C ALA A 10 -33.64 9.88 -17.00
N GLU A 11 -34.57 9.99 -16.05
CA GLU A 11 -34.25 10.02 -14.62
C GLU A 11 -33.60 8.71 -14.14
N ARG A 12 -34.02 7.57 -14.73
CA ARG A 12 -33.40 6.27 -14.46
C ARG A 12 -31.98 6.22 -14.99
N GLU A 13 -31.75 6.66 -16.21
CA GLU A 13 -30.41 6.69 -16.82
C GLU A 13 -29.46 7.57 -15.99
N GLU A 14 -29.89 8.76 -15.57
CA GLU A 14 -29.08 9.62 -14.70
C GLU A 14 -28.76 8.98 -13.35
N TYR A 15 -29.73 8.29 -12.74
CA TYR A 15 -29.54 7.58 -11.48
C TYR A 15 -28.53 6.43 -11.62
N GLU A 16 -28.64 5.63 -12.69
CA GLU A 16 -27.73 4.52 -12.96
C GLU A 16 -26.31 5.02 -13.25
N ASN A 17 -26.17 6.05 -14.08
CA ASN A 17 -24.89 6.70 -14.38
C ASN A 17 -24.22 7.25 -13.11
N ARG A 18 -25.00 7.87 -12.21
CA ARG A 18 -24.48 8.35 -10.93
C ARG A 18 -24.04 7.22 -10.02
N LEU A 19 -24.81 6.13 -9.96
CA LEU A 19 -24.47 4.97 -9.16
C LEU A 19 -23.20 4.30 -9.68
N GLU A 20 -23.02 4.23 -11.00
CA GLU A 20 -21.80 3.74 -11.64
C GLU A 20 -20.60 4.61 -11.26
N TRP A 21 -20.72 5.93 -11.38
CA TRP A 21 -19.69 6.88 -10.94
C TRP A 21 -19.28 6.68 -9.49
N PHE A 22 -20.25 6.59 -8.58
CA PHE A 22 -19.96 6.36 -7.16
C PHE A 22 -19.23 5.04 -6.91
N ARG A 23 -19.55 3.98 -7.66
CA ARG A 23 -18.86 2.69 -7.55
C ARG A 23 -17.41 2.80 -8.02
N ILE A 24 -17.17 3.47 -9.14
CA ILE A 24 -15.82 3.70 -9.68
C ILE A 24 -15.00 4.52 -8.69
N GLU A 25 -15.55 5.62 -8.20
CA GLU A 25 -14.88 6.50 -7.24
C GLU A 25 -14.54 5.76 -5.94
N THR A 26 -15.51 5.03 -5.38
CA THR A 26 -15.30 4.25 -4.15
C THR A 26 -14.22 3.17 -4.36
N SER A 27 -14.22 2.50 -5.50
CA SER A 27 -13.21 1.50 -5.85
C SER A 27 -11.82 2.12 -5.99
N ALA A 28 -11.71 3.27 -6.66
CA ALA A 28 -10.46 4.01 -6.80
C ALA A 28 -9.92 4.46 -5.43
N PHE A 29 -10.78 5.03 -4.59
CA PHE A 29 -10.40 5.46 -3.24
C PHE A 29 -9.87 4.31 -2.39
N ASN A 30 -10.56 3.16 -2.39
CA ASN A 30 -10.12 1.98 -1.64
C ASN A 30 -8.77 1.47 -2.15
N LYS A 31 -8.57 1.41 -3.47
CA LYS A 31 -7.26 1.01 -4.04
C LYS A 31 -6.14 1.96 -3.63
N MET A 32 -6.39 3.27 -3.65
CA MET A 32 -5.40 4.27 -3.22
C MET A 32 -5.07 4.14 -1.74
N LYS A 33 -6.07 3.88 -0.89
CA LYS A 33 -5.88 3.67 0.54
C LYS A 33 -5.03 2.42 0.82
N GLU A 34 -5.33 1.30 0.16
CA GLU A 34 -4.55 0.06 0.30
C GLU A 34 -3.13 0.22 -0.22
N ALA A 35 -2.93 0.90 -1.35
CA ALA A 35 -1.60 1.19 -1.88
C ALA A 35 -0.78 2.05 -0.92
N GLY A 36 -1.37 3.13 -0.36
CA GLY A 36 -0.71 3.98 0.62
C GLY A 36 -0.37 3.24 1.92
N ARG A 37 -1.22 2.30 2.35
CA ARG A 37 -0.93 1.42 3.49
C ARG A 37 0.25 0.50 3.20
N ALA A 38 0.26 -0.16 2.05
CA ALA A 38 1.35 -1.05 1.65
C ALA A 38 2.69 -0.31 1.53
N GLU A 39 2.69 0.89 0.95
CA GLU A 39 3.88 1.75 0.86
C GLU A 39 4.39 2.15 2.25
N GLY A 40 3.48 2.52 3.16
CA GLY A 40 3.81 2.85 4.55
C GLY A 40 4.41 1.67 5.31
N GLU A 41 3.84 0.47 5.17
CA GLU A 41 4.37 -0.76 5.77
C GLU A 41 5.75 -1.11 5.21
N ALA A 42 5.95 -0.99 3.89
CA ALA A 42 7.25 -1.21 3.25
C ALA A 42 8.32 -0.22 3.74
N ARG A 43 7.99 1.08 3.78
CA ARG A 43 8.92 2.12 4.27
C ARG A 43 9.30 1.87 5.74
N ARG A 44 8.33 1.56 6.59
CA ARG A 44 8.57 1.23 8.00
C ARG A 44 9.50 0.03 8.16
N ASN A 45 9.30 -1.03 7.36
CA ASN A 45 10.14 -2.22 7.44
C ASN A 45 11.59 -1.93 7.02
N ILE A 46 11.79 -1.06 6.04
CA ILE A 46 13.12 -0.59 5.62
C ILE A 46 13.78 0.23 6.74
N GLU A 47 13.06 1.16 7.37
CA GLU A 47 13.58 1.97 8.48
C GLU A 47 14.04 1.08 9.65
N ILE A 48 13.20 0.14 10.08
CA ILE A 48 13.54 -0.83 11.13
C ILE A 48 14.76 -1.66 10.72
N ALA A 49 14.83 -2.15 9.48
CA ALA A 49 15.97 -2.93 9.00
C ALA A 49 17.29 -2.13 9.07
N LYS A 50 17.25 -0.84 8.73
CA LYS A 50 18.41 0.05 8.82
C LYS A 50 18.88 0.23 10.25
N GLU A 51 17.96 0.49 11.19
CA GLU A 51 18.29 0.60 12.62
C GLU A 51 18.89 -0.70 13.15
N MET A 52 18.29 -1.84 12.85
CA MET A 52 18.82 -3.15 13.26
C MET A 52 20.21 -3.46 12.67
N LEU A 53 20.49 -3.03 11.44
CA LEU A 53 21.82 -3.16 10.83
C LEU A 53 22.87 -2.30 11.55
N ILE A 54 22.51 -1.08 11.95
CA ILE A 54 23.36 -0.18 12.75
C ILE A 54 23.65 -0.81 14.11
N ASP A 55 22.64 -1.42 14.73
CA ASP A 55 22.76 -2.15 16.00
C ASP A 55 23.47 -3.50 15.88
N LYS A 56 23.89 -3.88 14.66
CA LYS A 56 24.61 -5.13 14.35
C LYS A 56 23.82 -6.39 14.69
N GLU A 57 22.50 -6.33 14.59
CA GLU A 57 21.62 -7.48 14.78
C GLU A 57 21.88 -8.59 13.75
N PRO A 58 21.65 -9.87 14.09
CA PRO A 58 21.82 -10.98 13.16
C PRO A 58 20.88 -10.87 11.95
N LEU A 59 21.40 -11.20 10.77
CA LEU A 59 20.66 -11.14 9.50
C LEU A 59 19.33 -11.91 9.55
N GLU A 60 19.33 -13.09 10.17
CA GLU A 60 18.14 -13.93 10.34
C GLU A 60 17.04 -13.24 11.16
N THR A 61 17.44 -12.51 12.20
CA THR A 61 16.55 -11.70 13.05
C THR A 61 15.93 -10.57 12.26
N ILE A 62 16.74 -9.86 11.45
CA ILE A 62 16.28 -8.76 10.59
C ILE A 62 15.24 -9.29 9.59
N ILE A 63 15.55 -10.37 8.86
CA ILE A 63 14.61 -11.02 7.91
C ILE A 63 13.30 -11.38 8.60
N LYS A 64 13.37 -12.00 9.79
CA LYS A 64 12.20 -12.48 10.52
C LYS A 64 11.22 -11.36 10.87
N TYR A 65 11.72 -10.20 11.31
CA TYR A 65 10.88 -9.11 11.82
C TYR A 65 10.50 -8.08 10.77
N THR A 66 11.37 -7.77 9.81
CA THR A 66 11.09 -6.77 8.77
C THR A 66 10.43 -7.38 7.54
N LYS A 67 10.43 -8.71 7.42
CA LYS A 67 9.91 -9.46 6.26
C LYS A 67 10.61 -9.12 4.94
N LEU A 68 11.75 -8.43 5.00
CA LEU A 68 12.59 -8.19 3.85
C LEU A 68 13.38 -9.45 3.49
N SER A 69 13.63 -9.60 2.19
CA SER A 69 14.51 -10.63 1.68
C SER A 69 15.97 -10.35 2.08
N LYS A 70 16.78 -11.40 2.05
CA LYS A 70 18.22 -11.29 2.27
C LYS A 70 18.87 -10.29 1.31
N GLU A 71 18.49 -10.32 0.03
CA GLU A 71 19.04 -9.43 -1.00
C GLU A 71 18.73 -7.95 -0.73
N GLU A 72 17.52 -7.64 -0.26
CA GLU A 72 17.13 -6.29 0.11
C GLU A 72 17.95 -5.79 1.30
N ILE A 73 18.14 -6.62 2.32
CA ILE A 73 18.95 -6.26 3.50
C ILE A 73 20.43 -6.07 3.14
N GLU A 74 20.98 -6.91 2.26
CA GLU A 74 22.35 -6.75 1.76
C GLU A 74 22.53 -5.46 0.96
N LYS A 75 21.55 -5.07 0.14
CA LYS A 75 21.53 -3.77 -0.56
C LYS A 75 21.51 -2.61 0.43
N LEU A 76 20.62 -2.67 1.44
CA LEU A 76 20.52 -1.64 2.48
C LEU A 76 21.83 -1.47 3.24
N LYS A 77 22.49 -2.60 3.58
CA LYS A 77 23.80 -2.58 4.23
C LYS A 77 24.86 -1.89 3.36
N ALA A 78 24.92 -2.23 2.07
CA ALA A 78 25.85 -1.61 1.13
C ALA A 78 25.59 -0.11 0.91
N GLU A 79 24.34 0.34 1.02
CA GLU A 79 23.99 1.78 0.98
C GLU A 79 24.48 2.53 2.22
N ILE A 80 24.32 1.94 3.41
CA ILE A 80 24.82 2.52 4.68
C ILE A 80 26.34 2.61 4.64
N ASP A 81 27.03 1.53 4.26
CA ASP A 81 28.49 1.48 4.18
C ASP A 81 29.09 2.49 3.17
N LYS A 82 28.31 2.91 2.16
CA LYS A 82 28.68 3.96 1.20
C LYS A 82 28.44 5.36 1.75
N ALA A 83 27.44 5.55 2.61
CA ALA A 83 27.11 6.85 3.20
C ALA A 83 28.06 7.23 4.35
N GLU A 84 28.72 6.24 4.97
CA GLU A 84 29.72 6.44 6.02
C GLU A 84 31.15 6.68 5.49
N LYS A 85 31.37 6.56 4.17
CA LYS A 85 32.65 6.84 3.49
C LYS A 85 32.69 8.23 2.88
#